data_AF-A0A8X8BKC7-F1
#
_entry.id   AF-A0A8X8BKC7-F1
#
_cell.length_a   1.000
_cell.length_b   1.000
_cell.length_c   1.000
_cell.angle_alpha   90.00
_cell.angle_beta   90.00
_cell.angle_gamma   90.00
#
_symmetry.space_group_name_H-M   'P 1'
#
loop_
_entity.id
_entity.type
_entity.pdbx_description
1 polymer ?
#
loop_
_entity_poly.entity_id
_entity_poly.type
_entity_poly.pdbx_seq_one_letter_code
_entity_poly.pdbx_strand_id
1 'polypeptide(L)'
;LGTQPILCGSIPGLVPKQLRFCRNYVEIMPSVAEGVKIGIQECQHQFRGRRWNCTTINDSLAIFGPVLDKATRESAFVHAIASAGVAFAVTRSCAEGSATICGCDTRHKGPPGEGWKWGGCSEDAEFGSMVSREFADARENRPDARSAMNRHNNEAGRTSIIDHMHLKCKCHGLSGSCEVKTCWWSQPDFRVIGDYLKDKYDSASEMVVEKHRESRGWVETLRPKYTFFKPPTERDLVYYESSPNFCEPNPETGSFGTRDRICNVTSHGIDGCDLLCCGRDAKHNADAKLEEYFVGTKQPAIDLFRSVRIFDPRQLPLLSKNFADHAQSVPTMMAAADEWQAYLDIASHEVITADITAFWRALEDRLPRLAAHAKVYIALLISSVDVERSFSKYGSVLSPLRYCLSQENLQAYSAVFFNNK
;
A
#
# COMPACT_ATOMS: atom_id res chain seq x y z
N LEU A 1 -44.67 11.97 2.10
CA LEU A 1 -44.09 10.94 3.00
C LEU A 1 -43.04 11.64 3.85
N GLY A 2 -43.45 12.17 5.01
CA GLY A 2 -42.56 12.92 5.90
C GLY A 2 -41.57 11.97 6.55
N THR A 3 -40.28 12.23 6.37
CA THR A 3 -39.20 11.58 7.13
C THR A 3 -39.45 11.78 8.61
N GLN A 4 -39.49 10.69 9.40
CA GLN A 4 -39.57 10.79 10.85
C GLN A 4 -38.45 11.71 11.37
N PRO A 5 -38.73 12.59 12.36
CA PRO A 5 -37.71 13.47 12.90
C PRO A 5 -36.57 12.63 13.48
N ILE A 6 -35.36 12.83 12.97
CA ILE A 6 -34.16 12.18 13.47
C ILE A 6 -34.01 12.55 14.95
N LEU A 7 -34.06 11.56 15.83
CA LEU A 7 -33.65 11.77 17.21
C LEU A 7 -32.12 11.86 17.23
N CYS A 8 -31.57 13.05 17.46
CA CYS A 8 -30.12 13.23 17.62
C CYS A 8 -29.50 12.30 18.67
N GLY A 9 -30.28 11.91 19.69
CA GLY A 9 -29.85 10.97 20.73
C GLY A 9 -29.73 9.51 20.26
N SER A 10 -30.34 9.13 19.13
CA SER A 10 -30.20 7.80 18.54
C SER A 10 -29.07 7.71 17.51
N ILE A 11 -28.40 8.83 17.19
CA ILE A 11 -27.19 8.82 16.35
C ILE A 11 -26.02 8.39 17.25
N PRO A 12 -25.49 7.18 17.05
CA PRO A 12 -24.47 6.69 17.94
C PRO A 12 -23.12 7.40 17.68
N GLY A 13 -22.33 7.58 18.75
CA GLY A 13 -20.99 8.16 18.66
C GLY A 13 -20.91 9.69 18.67
N LEU A 14 -22.03 10.42 18.76
CA LEU A 14 -22.01 11.89 18.90
C LEU A 14 -21.56 12.33 20.30
N VAL A 15 -20.62 13.27 20.36
CA VAL A 15 -20.22 13.94 21.61
C VAL A 15 -21.23 15.04 22.01
N PRO A 16 -21.29 15.49 23.29
CA PRO A 16 -22.26 16.50 23.73
C PRO A 16 -22.31 17.79 22.90
N LYS A 17 -21.16 18.24 22.38
CA LYS A 17 -21.08 19.40 21.48
C LYS A 17 -21.75 19.13 20.13
N GLN A 18 -21.56 17.94 19.56
CA GLN A 18 -22.23 17.50 18.33
C GLN A 18 -23.72 17.25 18.54
N LEU A 19 -24.13 16.75 19.71
CA LEU A 19 -25.56 16.61 20.05
C LEU A 19 -26.27 17.97 20.08
N ARG A 20 -25.61 19.00 20.61
CA ARG A 20 -26.13 20.37 20.59
C ARG A 20 -26.25 20.91 19.16
N PHE A 21 -25.22 20.70 18.33
CA PHE A 21 -25.26 21.04 16.91
C PHE A 21 -26.42 20.34 16.20
N CYS A 22 -26.54 19.02 16.37
CA CYS A 22 -27.60 18.22 15.76
C CYS A 22 -29.01 18.73 16.13
N ARG A 23 -29.22 19.11 17.40
CA ARG A 23 -30.52 19.66 17.84
C ARG A 23 -30.83 21.01 17.19
N ASN A 24 -29.83 21.85 16.96
CA ASN A 24 -29.99 23.16 16.34
C ASN A 24 -30.17 23.06 14.81
N TYR A 25 -29.60 22.02 14.19
CA TYR A 25 -29.51 21.87 12.73
C TYR A 25 -30.11 20.55 12.23
N VAL A 26 -31.19 20.08 12.87
CA VAL A 26 -31.78 18.75 12.62
C VAL A 26 -32.16 18.54 11.14
N GLU A 27 -32.60 19.60 10.44
CA GLU A 27 -33.01 19.54 9.03
C GLU A 27 -31.88 19.13 8.08
N ILE A 28 -30.64 19.52 8.36
CA ILE A 28 -29.48 19.26 7.49
C ILE A 28 -28.67 18.03 7.94
N MET A 29 -28.98 17.43 9.09
CA MET A 29 -28.29 16.23 9.58
C MET A 29 -28.32 15.03 8.62
N PRO A 30 -29.40 14.77 7.83
CA PRO A 30 -29.35 13.76 6.78
C PRO A 30 -28.23 14.03 5.76
N SER A 31 -28.01 15.30 5.40
CA SER A 31 -26.96 15.71 4.46
C SER A 31 -25.57 15.59 5.06
N VAL A 32 -25.41 15.83 6.37
CA VAL A 32 -24.15 15.56 7.09
C VAL A 32 -23.82 14.07 7.05
N ALA A 33 -24.79 13.19 7.33
CA ALA A 33 -24.58 11.75 7.30
C ALA A 33 -24.24 11.23 5.89
N GLU A 34 -24.96 11.71 4.86
CA GLU A 34 -24.64 11.38 3.47
C GLU A 34 -23.27 11.90 3.05
N GLY A 35 -22.88 13.10 3.51
CA GLY A 35 -21.56 13.66 3.24
C GLY A 35 -20.41 12.82 3.80
N VAL A 36 -20.56 12.27 5.01
CA VAL A 36 -19.59 11.30 5.53
C VAL A 36 -19.49 10.11 4.61
N LYS A 37 -20.62 9.50 4.22
CA LYS A 37 -20.69 8.32 3.35
C LYS A 37 -20.04 8.57 1.98
N ILE A 38 -20.30 9.72 1.35
CA ILE A 38 -19.64 10.15 0.11
C ILE A 38 -18.11 10.18 0.30
N GLY A 39 -17.63 10.76 1.40
CA GLY A 39 -16.21 10.78 1.73
C GLY A 39 -15.59 9.39 1.88
N ILE A 40 -16.32 8.45 2.51
CA ILE A 40 -15.87 7.05 2.67
C ILE A 40 -15.77 6.34 1.33
N GLN A 41 -16.81 6.43 0.51
CA GLN A 41 -16.86 5.79 -0.80
C GLN A 41 -15.73 6.30 -1.69
N GLU A 42 -15.46 7.60 -1.64
CA GLU A 42 -14.36 8.19 -2.38
C GLU A 42 -13.00 7.77 -1.83
N CYS A 43 -12.86 7.66 -0.50
CA CYS A 43 -11.64 7.12 0.10
C CYS A 43 -11.36 5.67 -0.35
N GLN A 44 -12.38 4.81 -0.34
CA GLN A 44 -12.29 3.44 -0.86
C GLN A 44 -11.94 3.43 -2.35
N HIS A 45 -12.50 4.34 -3.13
CA HIS A 45 -12.16 4.50 -4.52
C HIS A 45 -10.67 4.85 -4.69
N GLN A 46 -10.19 5.89 -4.02
CA GLN A 46 -8.82 6.40 -4.12
C GLN A 46 -7.77 5.39 -3.67
N PHE A 47 -8.10 4.54 -2.69
CA PHE A 47 -7.19 3.56 -2.11
C PHE A 47 -7.41 2.11 -2.57
N ARG A 48 -8.32 1.84 -3.53
CA ARG A 48 -8.67 0.48 -4.01
C ARG A 48 -7.46 -0.40 -4.38
N GLY A 49 -6.40 0.19 -4.92
CA GLY A 49 -5.17 -0.49 -5.35
C GLY A 49 -4.03 -0.47 -4.33
N ARG A 50 -4.20 0.15 -3.14
CA ARG A 50 -3.14 0.24 -2.11
C ARG A 50 -3.36 -0.77 -1.00
N ARG A 51 -2.29 -1.20 -0.31
CA ARG A 51 -2.34 -2.21 0.78
C ARG A 51 -3.36 -1.87 1.87
N TRP A 52 -3.45 -0.60 2.25
CA TRP A 52 -4.61 -0.06 2.95
C TRP A 52 -5.58 0.52 1.91
N ASN A 53 -6.81 -0.01 1.88
CA ASN A 53 -7.83 0.31 0.88
C ASN A 53 -9.03 1.08 1.45
N CYS A 54 -8.86 1.71 2.60
CA CYS A 54 -9.90 2.49 3.27
C CYS A 54 -11.19 1.69 3.59
N THR A 55 -11.06 0.37 3.82
CA THR A 55 -12.19 -0.45 4.28
C THR A 55 -12.61 -0.06 5.68
N THR A 56 -13.92 0.01 5.88
CA THR A 56 -14.55 0.32 7.16
C THR A 56 -14.67 -0.92 8.02
N ILE A 57 -14.63 -0.77 9.34
CA ILE A 57 -14.92 -1.87 10.26
C ILE A 57 -16.45 -1.96 10.42
N ASN A 58 -17.05 -3.02 9.86
CA ASN A 58 -18.43 -3.34 10.17
C ASN A 58 -18.54 -3.64 11.67
N ASP A 59 -19.57 -3.09 12.32
CA ASP A 59 -19.91 -3.26 13.75
C ASP A 59 -19.26 -2.29 14.76
N SER A 60 -18.54 -1.24 14.32
CA SER A 60 -18.05 -0.21 15.25
C SER A 60 -18.64 1.18 14.98
N LEU A 61 -18.94 1.92 16.06
CA LEU A 61 -19.44 3.30 16.02
C LEU A 61 -18.41 4.29 15.44
N ALA A 62 -17.15 3.87 15.34
CA ALA A 62 -16.08 4.59 14.66
C ALA A 62 -15.90 3.97 13.27
N ILE A 63 -16.50 4.59 12.26
CA ILE A 63 -16.65 4.00 10.91
C ILE A 63 -15.32 3.50 10.30
N PHE A 64 -14.17 4.05 10.72
CA PHE A 64 -12.82 3.68 10.24
C PHE A 64 -11.91 3.00 11.29
N GLY A 65 -12.42 2.70 12.49
CA GLY A 65 -11.70 1.91 13.50
C GLY A 65 -10.35 2.50 13.99
N PRO A 66 -9.41 1.64 14.45
CA PRO A 66 -8.12 2.05 15.01
C PRO A 66 -7.14 2.72 14.03
N VAL A 67 -7.42 2.66 12.72
CA VAL A 67 -6.66 3.46 11.74
C VAL A 67 -6.77 4.94 12.13
N LEU A 68 -7.97 5.39 12.49
CA LEU A 68 -8.20 6.73 13.01
C LEU A 68 -7.63 6.97 14.40
N ASP A 69 -7.15 5.97 15.14
CA ASP A 69 -6.55 6.20 16.45
C ASP A 69 -5.08 6.65 16.32
N LYS A 70 -4.40 6.25 15.24
CA LYS A 70 -3.02 6.67 14.94
C LYS A 70 -2.96 7.88 14.00
N ALA A 71 -1.98 8.74 14.23
CA ALA A 71 -1.74 9.98 13.51
C ALA A 71 -0.94 9.75 12.22
N THR A 72 -1.40 8.77 11.42
CA THR A 72 -0.75 8.37 10.16
C THR A 72 -1.21 9.23 8.99
N ARG A 73 -0.52 9.06 7.87
CA ARG A 73 -0.88 9.71 6.61
C ARG A 73 -2.27 9.32 6.11
N GLU A 74 -2.69 8.08 6.33
CA GLU A 74 -4.03 7.58 5.98
C GLU A 74 -5.10 8.31 6.78
N SER A 75 -4.90 8.48 8.09
CA SER A 75 -5.81 9.24 8.95
C SER A 75 -5.94 10.69 8.52
N ALA A 76 -4.83 11.33 8.11
CA ALA A 76 -4.86 12.69 7.57
C ALA A 76 -5.82 12.80 6.37
N PHE A 77 -5.73 11.86 5.43
CA PHE A 77 -6.61 11.82 4.27
C PHE A 77 -8.07 11.54 4.66
N VAL A 78 -8.33 10.59 5.56
CA VAL A 78 -9.70 10.26 6.01
C VAL A 78 -10.38 11.47 6.65
N HIS A 79 -9.68 12.22 7.51
CA HIS A 79 -10.17 13.44 8.12
C HIS A 79 -10.50 14.52 7.07
N ALA A 80 -9.61 14.71 6.09
CA ALA A 80 -9.81 15.67 5.01
C ALA A 80 -11.00 15.30 4.10
N ILE A 81 -11.05 14.06 3.58
CA ILE A 81 -12.09 13.64 2.65
C ILE A 81 -13.47 13.55 3.31
N ALA A 82 -13.54 13.17 4.60
CA ALA A 82 -14.79 13.17 5.35
C ALA A 82 -15.31 14.60 5.59
N SER A 83 -14.42 15.53 5.98
CA SER A 83 -14.77 16.94 6.17
C SER A 83 -15.19 17.62 4.87
N ALA A 84 -14.50 17.30 3.76
CA ALA A 84 -14.87 17.72 2.41
C ALA A 84 -16.23 17.14 1.99
N GLY A 85 -16.48 15.86 2.27
CA GLY A 85 -17.74 15.19 1.95
C GLY A 85 -18.95 15.81 2.66
N VAL A 86 -18.81 16.13 3.95
CA VAL A 86 -19.85 16.86 4.71
C VAL A 86 -20.11 18.24 4.11
N ALA A 87 -19.04 19.01 3.83
CA ALA A 87 -19.19 20.33 3.23
C ALA A 87 -19.86 20.24 1.85
N PHE A 88 -19.49 19.24 1.05
CA PHE A 88 -20.02 18.99 -0.28
C PHE A 88 -21.52 18.68 -0.28
N ALA A 89 -21.91 17.69 0.52
CA ALA A 89 -23.29 17.20 0.57
C ALA A 89 -24.26 18.24 1.15
N VAL A 90 -23.85 18.96 2.20
CA VAL A 90 -24.66 20.05 2.78
C VAL A 90 -24.85 21.18 1.77
N THR A 91 -23.77 21.61 1.11
CA THR A 91 -23.83 22.65 0.08
C THR A 91 -24.78 22.26 -1.06
N ARG A 92 -24.71 21.01 -1.53
CA ARG A 92 -25.57 20.48 -2.59
C ARG A 92 -27.04 20.44 -2.15
N SER A 93 -27.32 19.90 -0.97
CA SER A 93 -28.67 19.79 -0.39
C SER A 93 -29.34 21.16 -0.20
N CYS A 94 -28.57 22.16 0.23
CA CYS A 94 -29.04 23.54 0.35
C CYS A 94 -29.39 24.15 -1.02
N ALA A 95 -28.56 23.93 -2.04
CA ALA A 95 -28.82 24.42 -3.39
C ALA A 95 -30.07 23.77 -4.04
N GLU A 96 -30.41 22.55 -3.61
CA GLU A 96 -31.63 21.83 -4.04
C GLU A 96 -32.89 22.31 -3.31
N GLY A 97 -32.75 23.13 -2.26
CA GLY A 97 -33.87 23.60 -1.45
C GLY A 97 -34.41 22.56 -0.46
N SER A 98 -33.58 21.58 -0.06
CA SER A 98 -33.98 20.47 0.81
C SER A 98 -34.13 20.85 2.29
N ALA A 99 -33.61 22.00 2.71
CA ALA A 99 -33.68 22.51 4.08
C ALA A 99 -34.10 23.98 4.08
N THR A 100 -34.80 24.43 5.13
CA THR A 100 -35.33 25.81 5.20
C THR A 100 -34.29 26.82 5.67
N ILE A 101 -33.30 26.35 6.41
CA ILE A 101 -32.25 27.17 7.03
C ILE A 101 -31.13 27.61 6.07
N CYS A 102 -31.12 27.09 4.85
CA CYS A 102 -30.10 27.37 3.85
C CYS A 102 -30.68 27.36 2.43
N GLY A 103 -29.89 27.81 1.46
CA GLY A 103 -30.33 27.93 0.08
C GLY A 103 -29.18 28.25 -0.87
N CYS A 104 -29.52 28.86 -2.00
CA CYS A 104 -28.54 29.38 -2.94
C CYS A 104 -27.79 30.59 -2.36
N ASP A 105 -26.54 30.77 -2.76
CA ASP A 105 -25.76 31.95 -2.43
C ASP A 105 -26.36 33.21 -3.07
N THR A 106 -26.78 34.13 -2.21
CA THR A 106 -27.36 35.44 -2.53
C THR A 106 -26.39 36.59 -2.35
N ARG A 107 -25.16 36.33 -1.85
CA ARG A 107 -24.14 37.37 -1.69
C ARG A 107 -23.84 38.00 -3.05
N HIS A 108 -23.57 39.30 -3.04
CA HIS A 108 -23.40 40.10 -4.25
C HIS A 108 -22.28 39.54 -5.11
N LYS A 109 -22.67 38.84 -6.17
CA LYS A 109 -21.77 38.40 -7.23
C LYS A 109 -21.42 39.67 -8.00
N GLY A 110 -20.13 39.99 -8.11
CA GLY A 110 -19.65 41.18 -8.83
C GLY A 110 -20.21 41.28 -10.25
N PRO A 111 -19.95 42.36 -11.01
CA PRO A 111 -20.47 42.48 -12.37
C PRO A 111 -20.16 41.21 -13.18
N PRO A 112 -21.13 40.65 -13.93
CA PRO A 112 -20.89 39.44 -14.70
C PRO A 112 -19.80 39.70 -15.74
N GLY A 113 -19.07 38.64 -16.10
CA GLY A 113 -18.08 38.73 -17.17
C GLY A 113 -18.73 39.01 -18.53
N GLU A 114 -17.90 39.33 -19.53
CA GLU A 114 -18.37 39.66 -20.87
C GLU A 114 -19.13 38.48 -21.51
N GLY A 115 -20.31 38.77 -22.09
CA GLY A 115 -21.10 37.78 -22.82
C GLY A 115 -21.92 36.81 -21.97
N TRP A 116 -22.16 37.08 -20.67
CA TRP A 116 -23.07 36.28 -19.84
C TRP A 116 -23.68 37.08 -18.69
N LYS A 117 -24.70 36.51 -18.04
CA LYS A 117 -25.34 37.09 -16.84
C LYS A 117 -25.38 36.10 -15.69
N TRP A 118 -25.36 36.60 -14.45
CA TRP A 118 -25.65 35.77 -13.29
C TRP A 118 -27.09 35.27 -13.31
N GLY A 119 -27.29 34.03 -12.92
CA GLY A 119 -28.62 33.47 -12.69
C GLY A 119 -28.53 32.01 -12.27
N GLY A 120 -29.67 31.36 -12.06
CA GLY A 120 -29.70 30.02 -11.46
C GLY A 120 -29.35 30.05 -9.96
N CYS A 121 -29.05 28.86 -9.42
CA CYS A 121 -28.69 28.67 -8.02
C CYS A 121 -27.17 28.54 -7.90
N SER A 122 -26.50 29.56 -7.35
CA SER A 122 -25.10 29.40 -6.96
C SER A 122 -25.04 28.64 -5.65
N GLU A 123 -24.22 27.60 -5.61
CA GLU A 123 -24.10 26.75 -4.42
C GLU A 123 -23.28 27.47 -3.33
N ASP A 124 -23.77 27.52 -2.09
CA ASP A 124 -23.09 28.21 -0.98
C ASP A 124 -22.09 27.29 -0.26
N ALA A 125 -20.91 27.15 -0.85
CA ALA A 125 -19.82 26.32 -0.31
C ALA A 125 -19.32 26.79 1.07
N GLU A 126 -19.45 28.08 1.38
CA GLU A 126 -19.07 28.64 2.68
C GLU A 126 -20.01 28.14 3.79
N PHE A 127 -21.32 28.06 3.50
CA PHE A 127 -22.28 27.48 4.44
C PHE A 127 -21.97 26.00 4.72
N GLY A 128 -21.71 25.20 3.68
CA GLY A 128 -21.33 23.79 3.86
C GLY A 128 -20.01 23.62 4.61
N SER A 129 -19.01 24.44 4.32
CA SER A 129 -17.73 24.48 5.05
C SER A 129 -17.94 24.81 6.52
N MET A 130 -18.77 25.80 6.84
CA MET A 130 -19.12 26.17 8.21
C MET A 130 -19.79 25.01 8.96
N VAL A 131 -20.78 24.36 8.36
CA VAL A 131 -21.45 23.18 8.95
C VAL A 131 -20.47 22.04 9.21
N SER A 132 -19.62 21.74 8.23
CA SER A 132 -18.55 20.73 8.38
C SER A 132 -17.60 21.08 9.52
N ARG A 133 -17.21 22.35 9.65
CA ARG A 133 -16.35 22.85 10.72
C ARG A 133 -16.98 22.69 12.10
N GLU A 134 -18.22 23.15 12.28
CA GLU A 134 -18.90 23.03 13.57
C GLU A 134 -19.12 21.58 13.99
N PHE A 135 -19.37 20.67 13.05
CA PHE A 135 -19.64 19.27 13.34
C PHE A 135 -18.36 18.42 13.52
N ALA A 136 -17.40 18.49 12.60
CA ALA A 136 -16.19 17.67 12.62
C ALA A 136 -15.24 18.11 13.74
N ASP A 137 -15.01 19.42 13.90
CA ASP A 137 -14.04 19.93 14.86
C ASP A 137 -14.61 19.98 16.29
N ALA A 138 -15.89 19.63 16.49
CA ALA A 138 -16.49 19.52 17.80
C ALA A 138 -15.83 18.48 18.71
N ARG A 139 -15.17 17.46 18.13
CA ARG A 139 -14.39 16.45 18.85
C ARG A 139 -12.94 16.89 19.11
N GLU A 140 -12.42 17.82 18.31
CA GLU A 140 -11.02 18.23 18.29
C GLU A 140 -10.77 19.44 19.21
N ASN A 141 -11.22 19.37 20.46
CA ASN A 141 -11.16 20.50 21.41
C ASN A 141 -9.99 20.42 22.41
N ARG A 142 -9.23 19.32 22.40
CA ARG A 142 -8.11 19.13 23.32
C ARG A 142 -6.87 19.88 22.80
N PRO A 143 -6.02 20.39 23.70
CA PRO A 143 -4.74 20.99 23.34
C PRO A 143 -3.66 19.91 23.12
N ASP A 144 -4.02 18.82 22.43
CA ASP A 144 -3.13 17.72 22.10
C ASP A 144 -2.72 17.75 20.61
N ALA A 145 -1.62 17.06 20.29
CA ALA A 145 -1.06 16.98 18.94
C ALA A 145 -2.07 16.40 17.95
N ARG A 146 -2.88 15.45 18.42
CA ARG A 146 -3.86 14.76 17.59
C ARG A 146 -4.98 15.69 17.15
N SER A 147 -5.57 16.45 18.08
CA SER A 147 -6.59 17.43 17.74
C SER A 147 -6.03 18.53 16.83
N ALA A 148 -4.76 18.92 17.02
CA ALA A 148 -4.10 19.89 16.12
C ALA A 148 -3.98 19.36 14.68
N MET A 149 -3.53 18.12 14.51
CA MET A 149 -3.47 17.44 13.21
C MET A 149 -4.85 17.32 12.56
N ASN A 150 -5.83 16.82 13.32
CA ASN A 150 -7.19 16.59 12.80
C ASN A 150 -7.84 17.90 12.34
N ARG A 151 -7.74 18.99 13.12
CA ARG A 151 -8.25 20.31 12.72
C ARG A 151 -7.61 20.82 11.43
N HIS A 152 -6.30 20.67 11.30
CA HIS A 152 -5.58 21.09 10.09
C HIS A 152 -6.06 20.32 8.86
N ASN A 153 -6.12 18.98 8.95
CA ASN A 153 -6.54 18.14 7.84
C ASN A 153 -8.03 18.30 7.49
N ASN A 154 -8.90 18.48 8.51
CA ASN A 154 -10.30 18.81 8.28
C ASN A 154 -10.44 20.13 7.51
N GLU A 155 -9.64 21.14 7.86
CA GLU A 155 -9.65 22.43 7.16
C GLU A 155 -9.12 22.34 5.74
N ALA A 156 -8.06 21.56 5.49
CA ALA A 156 -7.57 21.29 4.15
C ALA A 156 -8.65 20.64 3.27
N GLY A 157 -9.40 19.69 3.84
CA GLY A 157 -10.57 19.09 3.19
C GLY A 157 -11.66 20.10 2.86
N ARG A 158 -12.08 20.93 3.82
CA ARG A 158 -13.10 21.96 3.59
C ARG A 158 -12.68 23.02 2.57
N THR A 159 -11.43 23.48 2.67
CA THR A 159 -10.85 24.47 1.76
C THR A 159 -10.81 23.95 0.32
N SER A 160 -10.58 22.64 0.14
CA SER A 160 -10.62 22.04 -1.21
C SER A 160 -11.97 22.20 -1.91
N ILE A 161 -13.10 22.21 -1.17
CA ILE A 161 -14.42 22.46 -1.75
C ILE A 161 -14.53 23.89 -2.26
N ILE A 162 -14.09 24.85 -1.46
CA ILE A 162 -14.14 26.29 -1.79
C ILE A 162 -13.22 26.59 -2.98
N ASP A 163 -11.99 26.08 -2.96
CA ASP A 163 -10.98 26.32 -4.00
C ASP A 163 -11.38 25.74 -5.38
N HIS A 164 -12.23 24.70 -5.41
CA HIS A 164 -12.65 24.04 -6.68
C HIS A 164 -14.05 24.47 -7.15
N MET A 165 -14.66 25.47 -6.52
CA MET A 165 -15.85 26.11 -7.06
C MET A 165 -15.54 26.67 -8.45
N HIS A 166 -16.41 26.42 -9.42
CA HIS A 166 -16.23 26.89 -10.78
C HIS A 166 -17.52 27.47 -11.36
N LEU A 167 -17.38 28.31 -12.38
CA LEU A 167 -18.51 28.84 -13.12
C LEU A 167 -19.09 27.76 -14.03
N LYS A 168 -20.35 27.40 -13.78
CA LYS A 168 -21.16 26.56 -14.66
C LYS A 168 -22.16 27.44 -15.39
N CYS A 169 -22.20 27.31 -16.71
CA CYS A 169 -23.05 28.13 -17.57
C CYS A 169 -24.04 27.27 -18.35
N LYS A 170 -25.25 27.81 -18.58
CA LYS A 170 -26.24 27.26 -19.49
C LYS A 170 -26.52 28.23 -20.63
N CYS A 171 -26.46 27.71 -21.85
CA CYS A 171 -26.72 28.47 -23.06
C CYS A 171 -28.21 28.43 -23.41
N HIS A 172 -28.74 29.59 -23.82
CA HIS A 172 -30.17 29.81 -24.06
C HIS A 172 -30.45 30.43 -25.45
N GLY A 173 -29.43 30.56 -26.29
CA GLY A 173 -29.58 31.15 -27.62
C GLY A 173 -30.35 30.25 -28.59
N LEU A 174 -30.68 30.83 -29.75
CA LEU A 174 -31.45 30.17 -30.81
C LEU A 174 -30.76 28.85 -31.20
N SER A 175 -31.53 27.76 -31.27
CA SER A 175 -31.01 26.40 -31.54
C SER A 175 -29.91 25.92 -30.59
N GLY A 176 -29.84 26.46 -29.36
CA GLY A 176 -28.84 26.09 -28.36
C GLY A 176 -27.53 26.89 -28.44
N SER A 177 -27.49 28.00 -29.18
CA SER A 177 -26.31 28.86 -29.26
C SER A 177 -25.97 29.49 -27.89
N CYS A 178 -24.69 29.81 -27.67
CA CYS A 178 -24.18 30.39 -26.43
C CYS A 178 -24.04 31.93 -26.47
N GLU A 179 -24.68 32.59 -27.43
CA GLU A 179 -24.72 34.07 -27.53
C GLU A 179 -25.38 34.71 -26.30
N VAL A 180 -26.36 34.02 -25.72
CA VAL A 180 -26.95 34.33 -24.43
C VAL A 180 -26.74 33.13 -23.53
N LYS A 181 -25.97 33.33 -22.45
CA LYS A 181 -25.76 32.30 -21.42
C LYS A 181 -25.87 32.88 -20.02
N THR A 182 -26.32 32.02 -19.12
CA THR A 182 -26.50 32.32 -17.69
C THR A 182 -25.55 31.45 -16.91
N CYS A 183 -24.81 32.02 -15.95
CA CYS A 183 -23.84 31.27 -15.15
C CYS A 183 -24.07 31.39 -13.65
N TRP A 184 -23.65 30.36 -12.92
CA TRP A 184 -23.65 30.28 -11.47
C TRP A 184 -22.40 29.55 -10.96
N TRP A 185 -22.05 29.78 -9.70
CA TRP A 185 -21.04 28.97 -9.02
C TRP A 185 -21.59 27.58 -8.71
N SER A 186 -20.82 26.55 -9.04
CA SER A 186 -21.19 25.16 -8.83
C SER A 186 -19.99 24.36 -8.34
N GLN A 187 -20.24 23.36 -7.49
CA GLN A 187 -19.23 22.41 -7.06
C GLN A 187 -18.89 21.44 -8.21
N PRO A 188 -17.64 20.94 -8.29
CA PRO A 188 -17.27 19.89 -9.24
C PRO A 188 -17.93 18.55 -8.87
N ASP A 189 -17.70 17.52 -9.68
CA ASP A 189 -17.92 16.15 -9.21
C ASP A 189 -17.00 15.86 -8.02
N PHE A 190 -17.48 15.12 -7.02
CA PHE A 190 -16.69 14.83 -5.81
C PHE A 190 -15.42 14.03 -6.12
N ARG A 191 -15.36 13.30 -7.24
CA ARG A 191 -14.14 12.65 -7.73
C ARG A 191 -12.98 13.63 -7.90
N VAL A 192 -13.24 14.84 -8.39
CA VAL A 192 -12.20 15.88 -8.56
C VAL A 192 -11.57 16.24 -7.22
N ILE A 193 -12.40 16.33 -6.17
CA ILE A 193 -11.94 16.59 -4.80
C ILE A 193 -11.14 15.40 -4.25
N GLY A 194 -11.62 14.18 -4.50
CA GLY A 194 -10.93 12.94 -4.15
C GLY A 194 -9.55 12.85 -4.78
N ASP A 195 -9.43 13.13 -6.08
CA ASP A 195 -8.17 13.14 -6.82
C ASP A 195 -7.21 14.21 -6.27
N TYR A 196 -7.70 15.43 -6.05
CA TYR A 196 -6.91 16.52 -5.47
C TYR A 196 -6.38 16.18 -4.07
N LEU A 197 -7.24 15.67 -3.18
CA LEU A 197 -6.83 15.26 -1.84
C LEU A 197 -5.91 14.05 -1.87
N LYS A 198 -6.01 13.19 -2.88
CA LYS A 198 -5.15 12.03 -3.05
C LYS A 198 -3.73 12.45 -3.45
N ASP A 199 -3.58 13.51 -4.23
CA ASP A 199 -2.30 14.16 -4.50
C ASP A 199 -1.72 14.79 -3.22
N LYS A 200 -2.57 15.48 -2.43
CA LYS A 200 -2.16 16.04 -1.12
C LYS A 200 -1.74 14.96 -0.12
N TYR A 201 -2.32 13.77 -0.19
CA TYR A 201 -1.87 12.62 0.59
C TYR A 201 -0.47 12.17 0.17
N ASP A 202 -0.16 12.09 -1.13
CA ASP A 202 1.17 11.66 -1.58
C ASP A 202 2.26 12.67 -1.16
N SER A 203 1.92 13.97 -1.12
CA SER A 203 2.80 15.05 -0.68
C SER A 203 2.62 15.49 0.79
N ALA A 204 1.95 14.68 1.62
CA ALA A 204 1.66 15.06 3.00
C ALA A 204 2.94 15.31 3.81
N SER A 205 2.94 16.35 4.64
CA SER A 205 4.09 16.77 5.43
C SER A 205 4.17 16.02 6.75
N GLU A 206 5.33 15.43 7.05
CA GLU A 206 5.61 14.83 8.34
C GLU A 206 5.98 15.91 9.37
N MET A 207 5.32 15.87 10.52
CA MET A 207 5.44 16.83 11.61
C MET A 207 6.10 16.19 12.84
N VAL A 208 6.58 17.04 13.74
CA VAL A 208 7.09 16.68 15.06
C VAL A 208 6.24 17.38 16.11
N VAL A 209 5.93 16.66 17.18
CA VAL A 209 5.18 17.18 18.32
C VAL A 209 6.11 17.98 19.23
N GLU A 210 5.72 19.22 19.52
CA GLU A 210 6.37 20.07 20.52
C GLU A 210 5.42 20.33 21.68
N LYS A 211 5.96 20.33 22.90
CA LYS A 211 5.20 20.59 24.13
C LYS A 211 5.67 21.88 24.75
N HIS A 212 4.77 22.81 24.96
CA HIS A 212 5.02 24.05 25.70
C HIS A 212 3.92 24.31 26.72
N ARG A 213 4.21 25.20 27.68
CA ARG A 213 3.31 25.51 28.77
C ARG A 213 2.66 26.87 28.53
N GLU A 214 1.33 26.87 28.49
CA GLU A 214 0.51 28.08 28.43
C GLU A 214 -0.22 28.32 29.77
N SER A 215 -0.93 29.43 29.88
CA SER A 215 -1.69 29.79 31.09
C SER A 215 -2.75 28.75 31.48
N ARG A 216 -3.30 28.03 30.49
CA ARG A 216 -4.34 27.00 30.68
C ARG A 216 -3.79 25.58 30.86
N GLY A 217 -2.46 25.39 30.78
CA GLY A 217 -1.82 24.08 30.95
C GLY A 217 -0.80 23.76 29.86
N TRP A 218 -0.46 22.47 29.75
CA TRP A 218 0.40 21.97 28.67
C TRP A 218 -0.36 21.94 27.35
N VAL A 219 0.30 22.41 26.29
CA VAL A 219 -0.21 22.43 24.93
C VAL A 219 0.79 21.71 24.03
N GLU A 220 0.27 20.85 23.16
CA GLU A 220 1.04 20.22 22.10
C GLU A 220 0.79 20.93 20.76
N THR A 221 1.87 21.28 20.06
CA THR A 221 1.83 21.85 18.71
C THR A 221 2.62 21.01 17.72
N LEU A 222 2.37 21.23 16.44
CA LEU A 222 3.01 20.51 15.35
C LEU A 222 3.95 21.45 14.61
N ARG A 223 5.22 21.04 14.47
CA ARG A 223 6.17 21.71 13.58
C ARG A 223 6.62 20.79 12.45
N PRO A 224 7.00 21.30 11.28
CA PRO A 224 7.58 20.48 10.22
C PRO A 224 8.82 19.74 10.71
N LYS A 225 8.91 18.44 10.40
CA LYS A 225 10.08 17.61 10.73
C LYS A 225 11.32 18.04 9.96
N TYR A 226 11.13 18.41 8.70
CA TYR A 226 12.18 18.78 7.76
C TYR A 226 12.06 20.26 7.37
N THR A 227 12.92 21.11 7.94
CA THR A 227 12.86 22.57 7.80
C THR A 227 13.41 23.10 6.47
N PHE A 228 14.12 22.28 5.71
CA PHE A 228 14.69 22.63 4.40
C PHE A 228 13.66 22.61 3.27
N PHE A 229 12.51 21.97 3.49
CA PHE A 229 11.39 21.97 2.54
C PHE A 229 10.42 23.10 2.86
N LYS A 230 9.57 23.44 1.89
CA LYS A 230 8.50 24.42 2.11
C LYS A 230 7.57 23.93 3.23
N PRO A 231 7.21 24.79 4.20
CA PRO A 231 6.28 24.41 5.25
C PRO A 231 4.88 24.14 4.67
N PRO A 232 4.10 23.24 5.30
CA PRO A 232 2.74 22.97 4.86
C PRO A 232 1.85 24.20 5.03
N THR A 233 0.97 24.41 4.06
CA THR A 233 -0.10 25.42 4.07
C THR A 233 -1.40 24.82 4.63
N GLU A 234 -2.43 25.64 4.82
CA GLU A 234 -3.78 25.17 5.22
C GLU A 234 -4.44 24.23 4.19
N ARG A 235 -3.87 24.12 2.98
CA ARG A 235 -4.34 23.24 1.90
C ARG A 235 -3.60 21.91 1.82
N ASP A 236 -2.58 21.74 2.66
CA ASP A 236 -1.75 20.54 2.67
C ASP A 236 -2.19 19.60 3.79
N LEU A 237 -1.83 18.31 3.67
CA LEU A 237 -2.10 17.34 4.72
C LEU A 237 -0.87 17.18 5.61
N VAL A 238 -1.11 16.98 6.90
CA VAL A 238 -0.06 16.79 7.91
C VAL A 238 -0.28 15.51 8.71
N TYR A 239 0.80 14.85 9.10
CA TYR A 239 0.80 13.66 9.96
C TYR A 239 2.07 13.63 10.81
N TYR A 240 2.11 12.86 11.90
CA TYR A 240 3.32 12.77 12.75
C TYR A 240 3.69 11.35 13.21
N GLU A 241 2.90 10.34 12.86
CA GLU A 241 3.24 8.93 13.10
C GLU A 241 3.45 8.18 11.79
N SER A 242 4.42 7.26 11.78
CA SER A 242 4.66 6.41 10.62
C SER A 242 3.51 5.42 10.41
N SER A 243 3.07 5.24 9.16
CA SER A 243 2.06 4.24 8.82
C SER A 243 2.55 2.83 9.14
N PRO A 244 1.68 1.97 9.70
CA PRO A 244 2.06 0.58 10.01
C PRO A 244 2.24 -0.24 8.73
N ASN A 245 2.76 -1.47 8.89
CA ASN A 245 2.77 -2.43 7.81
C ASN A 245 1.37 -3.03 7.60
N PHE A 246 0.75 -2.73 6.45
CA PHE A 246 -0.58 -3.21 6.07
C PHE A 246 -0.60 -4.58 5.37
N CYS A 247 0.52 -5.31 5.32
CA CYS A 247 0.62 -6.60 4.62
C CYS A 247 -0.15 -7.72 5.32
N GLU A 248 -0.02 -7.80 6.65
CA GLU A 248 -0.69 -8.80 7.47
C GLU A 248 -1.89 -8.18 8.21
N PRO A 249 -2.91 -8.98 8.53
CA PRO A 249 -4.00 -8.53 9.37
C PRO A 249 -3.48 -8.15 10.76
N ASN A 250 -3.83 -6.95 11.22
CA ASN A 250 -3.50 -6.47 12.56
C ASN A 250 -4.65 -5.59 13.09
N PRO A 251 -5.48 -6.11 14.02
CA PRO A 251 -6.60 -5.39 14.62
C PRO A 251 -6.21 -4.08 15.31
N GLU A 252 -5.04 -4.01 15.96
CA GLU A 252 -4.58 -2.80 16.67
C GLU A 252 -4.30 -1.63 15.74
N THR A 253 -3.95 -1.95 14.49
CA THR A 253 -3.68 -0.95 13.45
C THR A 253 -4.87 -0.74 12.51
N GLY A 254 -5.93 -1.54 12.66
CA GLY A 254 -7.02 -1.64 11.70
C GLY A 254 -6.59 -2.14 10.30
N SER A 255 -5.46 -2.84 10.21
CA SER A 255 -5.03 -3.50 8.98
C SER A 255 -5.83 -4.79 8.79
N PHE A 256 -6.49 -4.94 7.65
CA PHE A 256 -7.11 -6.21 7.24
C PHE A 256 -6.10 -7.16 6.58
N GLY A 257 -4.87 -6.70 6.33
CA GLY A 257 -3.90 -7.39 5.50
C GLY A 257 -4.22 -7.30 4.01
N THR A 258 -3.37 -7.92 3.21
CA THR A 258 -3.55 -7.95 1.74
C THR A 258 -3.86 -9.33 1.17
N ARG A 259 -4.22 -10.30 2.01
CA ARG A 259 -4.64 -11.64 1.54
C ARG A 259 -5.92 -11.53 0.73
N ASP A 260 -6.05 -12.40 -0.28
CA ASP A 260 -7.22 -12.49 -1.19
C ASP A 260 -7.54 -11.21 -1.98
N ARG A 261 -6.61 -10.24 -1.98
CA ARG A 261 -6.77 -9.02 -2.76
C ARG A 261 -6.35 -9.22 -4.20
N ILE A 262 -7.11 -8.61 -5.10
CA ILE A 262 -6.77 -8.58 -6.52
C ILE A 262 -5.61 -7.60 -6.74
N CYS A 263 -4.59 -8.04 -7.45
CA CYS A 263 -3.42 -7.27 -7.84
C CYS A 263 -3.23 -7.30 -9.37
N ASN A 264 -2.52 -6.30 -9.88
CA ASN A 264 -2.18 -6.17 -11.29
C ASN A 264 -0.81 -6.79 -11.57
N VAL A 265 -0.74 -7.76 -12.49
CA VAL A 265 0.53 -8.47 -12.79
C VAL A 265 1.46 -7.62 -13.66
N THR A 266 0.91 -6.70 -14.45
CA THR A 266 1.66 -5.83 -15.37
C THR A 266 2.22 -4.59 -14.68
N SER A 267 1.67 -4.23 -13.51
CA SER A 267 2.12 -3.08 -12.74
C SER A 267 3.31 -3.45 -11.87
N HIS A 268 4.37 -2.66 -11.94
CA HIS A 268 5.46 -2.64 -10.97
C HIS A 268 5.21 -1.63 -9.83
N GLY A 269 4.05 -0.96 -9.85
CA GLY A 269 3.60 -0.01 -8.84
C GLY A 269 2.94 -0.67 -7.64
N ILE A 270 2.33 0.14 -6.78
CA ILE A 270 1.74 -0.29 -5.49
C ILE A 270 0.58 -1.28 -5.69
N ASP A 271 -0.15 -1.17 -6.80
CA ASP A 271 -1.19 -2.10 -7.25
C ASP A 271 -0.64 -3.39 -7.87
N GLY A 272 0.67 -3.43 -8.11
CA GLY A 272 1.43 -4.57 -8.61
C GLY A 272 1.42 -5.74 -7.63
N CYS A 273 1.37 -6.97 -8.14
CA CYS A 273 1.33 -8.17 -7.28
C CYS A 273 2.55 -8.29 -6.35
N ASP A 274 3.73 -7.89 -6.81
CA ASP A 274 4.96 -7.92 -6.00
C ASP A 274 4.83 -7.05 -4.74
N LEU A 275 4.27 -5.84 -4.89
CA LEU A 275 4.13 -4.88 -3.81
C LEU A 275 2.85 -5.11 -3.01
N LEU A 276 1.70 -5.33 -3.65
CA LEU A 276 0.41 -5.49 -2.97
C LEU A 276 0.37 -6.78 -2.13
N CYS A 277 0.88 -7.89 -2.67
CA CYS A 277 0.92 -9.18 -1.97
C CYS A 277 2.17 -9.36 -1.11
N CYS A 278 3.00 -8.32 -0.96
CA CYS A 278 4.11 -8.25 -0.04
C CYS A 278 5.16 -9.36 -0.22
N GLY A 279 5.39 -9.76 -1.48
CA GLY A 279 6.36 -10.81 -1.82
C GLY A 279 6.02 -12.21 -1.30
N ARG A 280 4.79 -12.46 -0.82
CA ARG A 280 4.37 -13.80 -0.34
C ARG A 280 4.51 -14.87 -1.42
N ASP A 281 4.20 -14.56 -2.67
CA ASP A 281 4.35 -15.47 -3.80
C ASP A 281 5.83 -15.84 -4.04
N ALA A 282 6.74 -14.87 -3.96
CA ALA A 282 8.17 -15.12 -4.11
C ALA A 282 8.71 -15.98 -2.97
N LYS A 283 8.26 -15.75 -1.74
CA LYS A 283 8.67 -16.54 -0.57
C LYS A 283 8.16 -17.98 -0.68
N HIS A 284 6.88 -18.19 -1.00
CA HIS A 284 6.34 -19.54 -1.16
C HIS A 284 6.93 -20.30 -2.34
N ASN A 285 7.20 -19.63 -3.47
CA ASN A 285 7.87 -20.26 -4.60
C ASN A 285 9.32 -20.64 -4.26
N ALA A 286 10.02 -19.81 -3.50
CA ALA A 286 11.35 -20.13 -3.00
C ALA A 286 11.31 -21.31 -2.01
N ASP A 287 10.39 -21.29 -1.04
CA ASP A 287 10.23 -22.35 -0.05
C ASP A 287 9.85 -23.68 -0.71
N ALA A 288 8.91 -23.69 -1.66
CA ALA A 288 8.51 -24.88 -2.41
C ALA A 288 9.65 -25.45 -3.27
N LYS A 289 10.44 -24.58 -3.91
CA LYS A 289 11.62 -24.98 -4.69
C LYS A 289 12.73 -25.53 -3.81
N LEU A 290 12.95 -24.92 -2.64
CA LEU A 290 13.89 -25.41 -1.65
C LEU A 290 13.43 -26.78 -1.12
N GLU A 291 12.16 -26.96 -0.76
CA GLU A 291 11.63 -28.28 -0.36
C GLU A 291 11.76 -29.34 -1.46
N GLU A 292 11.49 -28.99 -2.72
CA GLU A 292 11.70 -29.88 -3.87
C GLU A 292 13.17 -30.32 -3.99
N TYR A 293 14.11 -29.40 -3.81
CA TYR A 293 15.55 -29.66 -3.92
C TYR A 293 16.13 -30.40 -2.71
N PHE A 294 15.64 -30.12 -1.50
CA PHE A 294 16.13 -30.71 -0.26
C PHE A 294 15.52 -32.09 0.05
N VAL A 295 14.22 -32.29 -0.20
CA VAL A 295 13.52 -33.54 0.18
C VAL A 295 13.52 -34.56 -0.96
N GLY A 296 13.51 -34.12 -2.22
CA GLY A 296 13.36 -35.01 -3.37
C GLY A 296 14.66 -35.57 -3.97
N THR A 297 15.84 -35.15 -3.49
CA THR A 297 17.13 -35.34 -4.23
C THR A 297 17.04 -34.91 -5.71
N LYS A 298 16.15 -33.95 -6.02
CA LYS A 298 15.89 -33.46 -7.39
C LYS A 298 16.76 -32.27 -7.79
N GLN A 299 17.71 -31.87 -6.95
CA GLN A 299 18.64 -30.81 -7.32
C GLN A 299 19.45 -31.29 -8.55
N PRO A 300 19.33 -30.66 -9.73
CA PRO A 300 19.82 -31.25 -10.99
C PRO A 300 21.33 -31.50 -11.04
N ALA A 301 22.09 -30.83 -10.17
CA ALA A 301 23.53 -31.00 -10.03
C ALA A 301 23.94 -31.74 -8.76
N ILE A 302 23.02 -32.42 -8.06
CA ILE A 302 23.33 -33.13 -6.81
C ILE A 302 24.35 -34.24 -7.02
N ASP A 303 24.23 -34.98 -8.12
CA ASP A 303 25.14 -36.07 -8.42
C ASP A 303 26.51 -35.55 -8.85
N LEU A 304 26.55 -34.42 -9.58
CA LEU A 304 27.79 -33.70 -9.84
C LEU A 304 28.45 -33.26 -8.53
N PHE A 305 27.70 -32.62 -7.63
CA PHE A 305 28.21 -32.16 -6.34
C PHE A 305 28.68 -33.30 -5.46
N ARG A 306 28.01 -34.45 -5.47
CA ARG A 306 28.47 -35.65 -4.76
C ARG A 306 29.78 -36.17 -5.35
N SER A 307 29.87 -36.24 -6.68
CA SER A 307 31.04 -36.80 -7.36
C SER A 307 32.28 -35.90 -7.27
N VAL A 308 32.15 -34.57 -7.31
CA VAL A 308 33.31 -33.66 -7.21
C VAL A 308 33.94 -33.60 -5.82
N ARG A 309 33.26 -34.15 -4.79
CA ARG A 309 33.82 -34.27 -3.42
C ARG A 309 35.10 -35.10 -3.39
N ILE A 310 35.34 -35.95 -4.39
CA ILE A 310 36.59 -36.70 -4.52
C ILE A 310 37.80 -35.79 -4.70
N PHE A 311 37.62 -34.53 -5.11
CA PHE A 311 38.73 -33.58 -5.22
C PHE A 311 39.13 -32.97 -3.87
N ASP A 312 38.37 -33.22 -2.80
CA ASP A 312 38.79 -32.93 -1.44
C ASP A 312 39.33 -34.22 -0.79
N PRO A 313 40.67 -34.40 -0.65
CA PRO A 313 41.24 -35.62 -0.09
C PRO A 313 40.76 -35.91 1.34
N ARG A 314 40.26 -34.91 2.08
CA ARG A 314 39.69 -35.08 3.43
C ARG A 314 38.34 -35.81 3.40
N GLN A 315 37.65 -35.79 2.28
CA GLN A 315 36.33 -36.41 2.11
C GLN A 315 36.42 -37.83 1.53
N LEU A 316 37.55 -38.21 0.94
CA LEU A 316 37.76 -39.55 0.38
C LEU A 316 37.45 -40.71 1.33
N PRO A 317 37.72 -40.66 2.66
CA PRO A 317 37.35 -41.74 3.56
C PRO A 317 35.83 -42.01 3.62
N LEU A 318 35.00 -41.04 3.21
CA LEU A 318 33.54 -41.09 3.25
C LEU A 318 32.91 -41.39 1.89
N LEU A 319 33.71 -41.65 0.85
CA LEU A 319 33.27 -41.80 -0.54
C LEU A 319 33.62 -43.18 -1.09
N SER A 320 32.91 -43.59 -2.15
CA SER A 320 33.29 -44.80 -2.90
C SER A 320 34.68 -44.64 -3.50
N LYS A 321 35.52 -45.67 -3.37
CA LYS A 321 36.85 -45.74 -3.98
C LYS A 321 36.82 -46.18 -5.44
N ASN A 322 35.64 -46.58 -5.96
CA ASN A 322 35.47 -46.92 -7.36
C ASN A 322 35.39 -45.65 -8.21
N PHE A 323 36.33 -45.46 -9.13
CA PHE A 323 36.40 -44.29 -10.00
C PHE A 323 35.14 -44.11 -10.86
N ALA A 324 34.56 -45.22 -11.33
CA ALA A 324 33.40 -45.20 -12.22
C ALA A 324 32.16 -44.58 -11.59
N ASP A 325 32.01 -44.68 -10.26
CA ASP A 325 30.87 -44.12 -9.52
C ASP A 325 30.86 -42.58 -9.55
N HIS A 326 32.01 -41.95 -9.81
CA HIS A 326 32.16 -40.49 -9.84
C HIS A 326 32.30 -39.94 -11.25
N ALA A 327 32.88 -40.73 -12.17
CA ALA A 327 33.12 -40.31 -13.55
C ALA A 327 31.84 -40.15 -14.38
N GLN A 328 30.73 -40.81 -13.98
CA GLN A 328 29.43 -40.65 -14.65
C GLN A 328 28.88 -39.22 -14.56
N SER A 329 29.04 -38.58 -13.41
CA SER A 329 28.58 -37.21 -13.17
C SER A 329 29.61 -36.14 -13.56
N VAL A 330 30.84 -36.55 -13.89
CA VAL A 330 31.94 -35.68 -14.33
C VAL A 330 32.49 -36.22 -15.66
N PRO A 331 31.79 -35.97 -16.80
CA PRO A 331 32.04 -36.67 -18.06
C PRO A 331 33.47 -36.56 -18.60
N THR A 332 34.15 -35.45 -18.33
CA THR A 332 35.53 -35.20 -18.79
C THR A 332 36.57 -35.97 -17.97
N MET A 333 36.20 -36.47 -16.79
CA MET A 333 37.12 -37.11 -15.85
C MET A 333 37.54 -38.51 -16.29
N MET A 334 36.78 -39.19 -17.16
CA MET A 334 37.11 -40.53 -17.66
C MET A 334 38.54 -40.62 -18.24
N ALA A 335 39.06 -39.52 -18.80
CA ALA A 335 40.42 -39.45 -19.33
C ALA A 335 41.52 -39.51 -18.25
N ALA A 336 41.18 -39.36 -16.98
CA ALA A 336 42.09 -39.35 -15.84
C ALA A 336 42.03 -40.64 -14.98
N ALA A 337 41.39 -41.70 -15.49
CA ALA A 337 41.18 -42.96 -14.76
C ALA A 337 42.49 -43.64 -14.32
N ASP A 338 43.55 -43.52 -15.11
CA ASP A 338 44.87 -44.09 -14.84
C ASP A 338 45.64 -43.33 -13.75
N GLU A 339 45.24 -42.11 -13.42
CA GLU A 339 45.81 -41.32 -12.32
C GLU A 339 45.11 -41.59 -10.97
N TRP A 340 43.97 -42.29 -10.97
CA TRP A 340 43.12 -42.47 -9.78
C TRP A 340 43.80 -43.23 -8.65
N GLN A 341 44.48 -44.34 -8.95
CA GLN A 341 45.13 -45.13 -7.90
C GLN A 341 46.28 -44.37 -7.26
N ALA A 342 47.07 -43.66 -8.07
CA ALA A 342 48.14 -42.80 -7.57
C ALA A 342 47.59 -41.67 -6.69
N TYR A 343 46.43 -41.10 -7.04
CA TYR A 343 45.74 -40.13 -6.19
C TYR A 343 45.33 -40.71 -4.83
N LEU A 344 44.73 -41.90 -4.80
CA LEU A 344 44.34 -42.56 -3.53
C LEU A 344 45.56 -42.86 -2.64
N ASP A 345 46.66 -43.30 -3.23
CA ASP A 345 47.89 -43.60 -2.50
C ASP A 345 48.52 -42.33 -1.92
N ILE A 346 48.55 -41.24 -2.69
CA ILE A 346 49.03 -39.93 -2.25
C ILE A 346 48.15 -39.38 -1.12
N ALA A 347 46.82 -39.39 -1.31
CA ALA A 347 45.88 -38.85 -0.34
C ALA A 347 45.82 -39.64 0.98
N SER A 348 46.28 -40.90 0.99
CA SER A 348 46.34 -41.74 2.19
C SER A 348 47.64 -41.61 2.98
N HIS A 349 48.72 -41.11 2.36
CA HIS A 349 50.05 -41.05 2.98
C HIS A 349 50.58 -39.62 3.19
N GLU A 350 50.10 -38.63 2.44
CA GLU A 350 50.53 -37.24 2.58
C GLU A 350 49.69 -36.46 3.61
N VAL A 351 50.34 -35.54 4.33
CA VAL A 351 49.67 -34.63 5.26
C VAL A 351 48.84 -33.64 4.46
N ILE A 352 47.51 -33.81 4.49
CA ILE A 352 46.58 -32.95 3.77
C ILE A 352 46.60 -31.54 4.34
N THR A 353 47.06 -30.58 3.55
CA THR A 353 47.08 -29.16 3.94
C THR A 353 45.66 -28.57 4.03
N ALA A 354 45.49 -27.47 4.76
CA ALA A 354 44.20 -26.78 4.85
C ALA A 354 43.74 -26.15 3.51
N ASP A 355 44.68 -25.89 2.59
CA ASP A 355 44.43 -25.31 1.27
C ASP A 355 44.42 -26.40 0.18
N ILE A 356 43.22 -26.84 -0.18
CA ILE A 356 43.00 -27.85 -1.22
C ILE A 356 43.53 -27.36 -2.58
N THR A 357 43.51 -26.04 -2.84
CA THR A 357 44.03 -25.48 -4.10
C THR A 357 45.54 -25.63 -4.17
N ALA A 358 46.24 -25.38 -3.06
CA ALA A 358 47.68 -25.61 -2.97
C ALA A 358 48.04 -27.09 -3.12
N PHE A 359 47.23 -27.99 -2.54
CA PHE A 359 47.38 -29.44 -2.70
C PHE A 359 47.35 -29.86 -4.18
N TRP A 360 46.34 -29.44 -4.96
CA TRP A 360 46.27 -29.80 -6.38
C TRP A 360 47.29 -29.10 -7.26
N ARG A 361 47.78 -27.91 -6.89
CA ARG A 361 48.92 -27.28 -7.57
C ARG A 361 50.21 -28.07 -7.38
N ALA A 362 50.46 -28.59 -6.18
CA ALA A 362 51.65 -29.40 -5.90
C ALA A 362 51.65 -30.76 -6.63
N LEU A 363 50.47 -31.26 -6.99
CA LEU A 363 50.30 -32.53 -7.69
C LEU A 363 50.21 -32.39 -9.21
N GLU A 364 50.31 -31.18 -9.78
CA GLU A 364 50.12 -30.93 -11.20
C GLU A 364 51.12 -31.69 -12.09
N ASP A 365 52.38 -31.83 -11.64
CA ASP A 365 53.40 -32.59 -12.38
C ASP A 365 53.22 -34.11 -12.27
N ARG A 366 52.53 -34.58 -11.21
CA ARG A 366 52.37 -36.02 -10.89
C ARG A 366 51.04 -36.59 -11.36
N LEU A 367 49.97 -35.78 -11.31
CA LEU A 367 48.59 -36.11 -11.64
C LEU A 367 48.00 -35.00 -12.55
N PRO A 368 48.59 -34.77 -13.74
CA PRO A 368 48.26 -33.61 -14.56
C PRO A 368 46.78 -33.55 -14.98
N ARG A 369 46.14 -34.70 -15.23
CA ARG A 369 44.73 -34.72 -15.66
C ARG A 369 43.78 -34.53 -14.48
N LEU A 370 44.00 -35.20 -13.34
CA LEU A 370 43.17 -35.00 -12.15
C LEU A 370 43.33 -33.58 -11.58
N ALA A 371 44.55 -33.04 -11.55
CA ALA A 371 44.81 -31.67 -11.09
C ALA A 371 44.11 -30.62 -11.95
N ALA A 372 44.08 -30.80 -13.27
CA ALA A 372 43.35 -29.92 -14.18
C ALA A 372 41.84 -29.90 -13.88
N HIS A 373 41.24 -31.06 -13.59
CA HIS A 373 39.82 -31.16 -13.23
C HIS A 373 39.54 -30.57 -11.84
N ALA A 374 40.39 -30.90 -10.86
CA ALA A 374 40.25 -30.42 -9.49
C ALA A 374 40.23 -28.89 -9.41
N LYS A 375 41.10 -28.20 -10.16
CA LYS A 375 41.14 -26.73 -10.23
C LYS A 375 39.82 -26.11 -10.72
N VAL A 376 39.10 -26.81 -11.60
CA VAL A 376 37.79 -26.36 -12.11
C VAL A 376 36.69 -26.63 -11.10
N TYR A 377 36.66 -27.84 -10.54
CA TYR A 377 35.53 -28.30 -9.73
C TYR A 377 35.58 -27.86 -8.26
N ILE A 378 36.77 -27.61 -7.69
CA ILE A 378 36.92 -27.04 -6.34
C ILE A 378 36.40 -25.59 -6.28
N ALA A 379 36.38 -24.89 -7.42
CA ALA A 379 35.89 -23.52 -7.52
C ALA A 379 34.36 -23.41 -7.74
N LEU A 380 33.63 -24.54 -7.84
CA LEU A 380 32.18 -24.51 -7.94
C LEU A 380 31.56 -23.97 -6.63
N LEU A 381 31.03 -22.75 -6.70
CA LEU A 381 30.25 -22.17 -5.61
C LEU A 381 28.93 -22.95 -5.45
N ILE A 382 28.68 -23.47 -4.24
CA ILE A 382 27.51 -24.28 -3.89
C ILE A 382 26.18 -23.47 -3.93
N SER A 383 26.24 -22.17 -4.20
CA SER A 383 25.06 -21.36 -4.46
C SER A 383 25.36 -20.32 -5.52
N SER A 384 24.79 -20.46 -6.72
CA SER A 384 24.58 -19.28 -7.55
C SER A 384 23.12 -19.21 -7.98
N VAL A 385 22.45 -18.27 -7.33
CA VAL A 385 21.15 -17.68 -7.71
C VAL A 385 21.11 -17.35 -9.21
N ASP A 386 22.26 -17.17 -9.86
CA ASP A 386 22.41 -16.88 -11.28
C ASP A 386 22.02 -18.04 -12.21
N VAL A 387 22.18 -19.30 -11.79
CA VAL A 387 21.77 -20.49 -12.56
C VAL A 387 20.27 -20.77 -12.44
N GLU A 388 19.64 -20.36 -11.34
CA GLU A 388 18.18 -20.43 -11.21
C GLU A 388 17.46 -19.33 -12.01
N ARG A 389 18.12 -18.16 -12.17
CA ARG A 389 17.61 -17.06 -12.98
C ARG A 389 17.54 -17.38 -14.47
N SER A 390 18.35 -18.31 -14.97
CA SER A 390 18.40 -18.60 -16.41
C SER A 390 17.23 -19.45 -16.93
N PHE A 391 16.38 -20.03 -16.07
CA PHE A 391 15.32 -20.95 -16.50
C PHE A 391 13.87 -20.54 -16.16
N SER A 392 13.64 -19.44 -15.44
CA SER A 392 12.26 -19.03 -15.09
C SER A 392 11.72 -17.96 -16.04
N LYS A 393 11.51 -18.37 -17.30
CA LYS A 393 10.75 -17.59 -18.30
C LYS A 393 9.53 -18.37 -18.77
N TYR A 394 8.59 -18.64 -17.86
CA TYR A 394 7.24 -19.06 -18.24
C TYR A 394 6.23 -18.13 -17.57
N GLY A 395 6.12 -16.94 -18.15
CA GLY A 395 4.98 -16.04 -17.98
C GLY A 395 3.70 -16.63 -18.56
N SER A 396 3.34 -17.84 -18.15
CA SER A 396 2.20 -18.60 -18.65
C SER A 396 1.44 -19.25 -17.51
N VAL A 397 1.08 -18.47 -16.49
CA VAL A 397 0.02 -18.84 -15.55
C VAL A 397 -0.81 -17.58 -15.26
N LEU A 398 -1.97 -17.56 -15.91
CA LEU A 398 -3.25 -16.93 -15.55
C LEU A 398 -3.34 -15.41 -15.54
N SER A 399 -4.43 -14.94 -16.19
CA SER A 399 -5.16 -13.67 -16.06
C SER A 399 -4.34 -12.37 -15.90
N PRO A 400 -4.71 -11.25 -16.57
CA PRO A 400 -4.08 -9.96 -16.31
C PRO A 400 -4.21 -9.49 -14.84
N LEU A 401 -5.06 -10.14 -14.05
CA LEU A 401 -5.29 -9.90 -12.62
C LEU A 401 -5.07 -11.20 -11.82
N ARG A 402 -4.35 -11.12 -10.70
CA ARG A 402 -4.12 -12.23 -9.74
C ARG A 402 -4.71 -11.92 -8.38
N TYR A 403 -5.01 -12.95 -7.59
CA TYR A 403 -5.39 -12.80 -6.18
C TYR A 403 -4.17 -13.06 -5.30
N CYS A 404 -4.00 -12.30 -4.22
CA CYS A 404 -2.96 -12.58 -3.24
C CYS A 404 -3.23 -13.92 -2.56
N LEU A 405 -2.24 -14.81 -2.58
CA LEU A 405 -2.39 -16.20 -2.14
C LEU A 405 -2.74 -16.32 -0.64
N SER A 406 -3.63 -17.27 -0.33
CA SER A 406 -3.93 -17.78 1.01
C SER A 406 -3.64 -19.29 1.06
N GLN A 407 -3.58 -19.88 2.25
CA GLN A 407 -3.40 -21.33 2.40
C GLN A 407 -4.56 -22.11 1.76
N GLU A 408 -5.79 -21.59 1.79
CA GLU A 408 -6.96 -22.22 1.14
C GLU A 408 -6.90 -22.09 -0.40
N ASN A 409 -6.47 -20.95 -0.93
CA ASN A 409 -6.35 -20.73 -2.39
C ASN A 409 -5.17 -21.49 -3.01
N LEU A 410 -4.13 -21.77 -2.23
CA LEU A 410 -3.02 -22.63 -2.63
C LEU A 410 -3.50 -24.04 -2.97
N GLN A 411 -4.47 -24.57 -2.20
CA GLN A 411 -5.07 -25.89 -2.44
C GLN A 411 -5.83 -25.96 -3.78
N ALA A 412 -6.40 -24.83 -4.22
CA ALA A 412 -7.11 -24.73 -5.49
C ALA A 412 -6.16 -24.67 -6.71
N TYR A 413 -4.93 -24.17 -6.53
CA TYR A 413 -3.87 -24.23 -7.54
C TYR A 413 -3.05 -25.53 -7.50
N SER A 414 -3.15 -26.29 -6.41
CA SER A 414 -2.47 -27.57 -6.23
C SER A 414 -3.38 -28.78 -6.46
N ALA A 415 -4.32 -28.70 -7.40
CA ALA A 415 -5.08 -29.86 -7.83
C ALA A 415 -4.21 -30.82 -8.67
N VAL A 416 -3.32 -31.55 -8.00
CA VAL A 416 -2.94 -32.91 -8.39
C VAL A 416 -3.16 -33.81 -7.17
N PHE A 417 -4.27 -34.51 -7.24
CA PHE A 417 -4.74 -35.56 -6.36
C PHE A 417 -3.82 -36.81 -6.45
N PHE A 418 -3.36 -37.33 -5.29
CA PHE A 418 -2.91 -38.71 -4.96
C PHE A 418 -1.85 -39.40 -5.88
N ASN A 419 -1.07 -40.41 -5.48
CA ASN A 419 -1.16 -41.43 -4.44
C ASN A 419 0.21 -42.12 -4.25
N ASN A 420 0.41 -42.74 -3.08
CA ASN A 420 1.16 -43.99 -2.86
C ASN A 420 2.23 -44.41 -3.89
N LYS A 421 3.50 -44.28 -3.51
CA LYS A 421 4.48 -45.39 -3.45
C LYS A 421 5.78 -44.94 -2.81
#